data_AF-A0A7Y3CJV5-F1
#
_entry.id   AF-A0A7Y3CJV5-F1
#
_cell.length_a   1.000
_cell.length_b   1.000
_cell.length_c   1.000
_cell.angle_alpha   90.00
_cell.angle_beta   90.00
_cell.angle_gamma   90.00
#
_symmetry.space_group_name_H-M   'P 1'
#
loop_
_entity.id
_entity.type
_entity.pdbx_description
1 polymer ?
#
loop_
_entity_poly.entity_id
_entity_poly.type
_entity_poly.pdbx_seq_one_letter_code
_entity_poly.pdbx_strand_id
1 'polypeptide(L)'
;MSTPADGTPECPDWATAMEPGHWYRVSGETPDLGLPPTSVGTRYLEDNDPARDPALNPPKTTKERLRRLTGRDWIAPWRGRVGFSSITEAWNGAVYASRFGSAGSMIVFGGGHNDYFGSDVHAFDLSSREWRRLSDGFVDGEADDYGEGAVYPDTVYPDGSPLPPHTYDYVQYDPIGNDFLLLKGQIELGPKVKAAAIPHLFNLDTLTWRRGPRHPSAILNSGGFTTWDAKRRLLWGHSGDDGGGNAFVAFCPDGVNTDGTVGSWREFHPGKLAGEANHNAMQIHSGIDSILVALHARDALAIIDPEHPERAFANVVSVGSTPHIHEYAAVEYSAGLDSLVYYSAADGAAVYGIDWDGEACWRLLSDPESLNPIADAVVQSHHHVNRTHTFGRFRVADFEDVDLAVLVRHVDSPVYAMRLPVLRSATDGNSPDQSFRSG
;
A
#
# COMPACT_ATOMS: atom_id res chain seq x y z
N MET A 1 11.10 5.15 18.88
CA MET A 1 11.89 5.50 17.68
C MET A 1 11.95 7.01 17.62
N SER A 2 13.12 7.61 17.46
CA SER A 2 13.27 9.05 17.29
C SER A 2 12.95 9.41 15.84
N THR A 3 11.85 10.13 15.63
CA THR A 3 11.46 10.64 14.31
C THR A 3 12.39 11.79 13.89
N PRO A 4 12.95 11.79 12.68
CA PRO A 4 13.68 12.95 12.18
C PRO A 4 12.74 14.16 12.11
N ALA A 5 13.12 15.28 12.74
CA ALA A 5 12.25 16.46 12.85
C ALA A 5 12.05 17.19 11.50
N ASP A 6 12.98 17.04 10.55
CA ASP A 6 12.98 17.72 9.23
C ASP A 6 13.68 16.87 8.14
N GLY A 7 13.88 15.57 8.37
CA GLY A 7 14.87 14.77 7.63
C GLY A 7 14.28 13.91 6.52
N THR A 8 14.88 14.01 5.33
CA THR A 8 14.92 12.93 4.34
C THR A 8 15.20 11.59 5.06
N PRO A 9 14.48 10.50 4.75
CA PRO A 9 14.74 9.21 5.38
C PRO A 9 16.19 8.79 5.15
N GLU A 10 16.81 8.18 6.16
CA GLU A 10 18.17 7.65 6.09
C GLU A 10 18.16 6.36 5.27
N CYS A 11 19.02 6.28 4.24
CA CYS A 11 19.18 5.06 3.46
C CYS A 11 19.79 3.96 4.36
N PRO A 12 19.14 2.79 4.54
CA PRO A 12 19.73 1.71 5.30
C PRO A 12 21.03 1.21 4.66
N ASP A 13 22.06 0.91 5.45
CA ASP A 13 23.35 0.41 4.93
C ASP A 13 23.18 -0.80 3.99
N TRP A 14 22.25 -1.70 4.31
CA TRP A 14 21.98 -2.90 3.50
C TRP A 14 21.44 -2.57 2.10
N ALA A 15 20.73 -1.46 1.95
CA ALA A 15 20.18 -1.03 0.66
C ALA A 15 21.29 -0.63 -0.32
N THR A 16 22.34 0.01 0.18
CA THR A 16 23.49 0.41 -0.64
C THR A 16 24.29 -0.79 -1.16
N ALA A 17 24.25 -1.92 -0.44
CA ALA A 17 24.92 -3.17 -0.80
C ALA A 17 24.18 -4.01 -1.86
N MET A 18 22.94 -3.64 -2.18
CA MET A 18 22.14 -4.34 -3.20
C MET A 18 22.67 -4.07 -4.60
N GLU A 19 22.69 -5.12 -5.42
CA GLU A 19 22.86 -4.99 -6.86
C GLU A 19 21.60 -4.38 -7.47
N PRO A 20 21.70 -3.28 -8.26
CA PRO A 20 20.53 -2.69 -8.88
C PRO A 20 19.79 -3.67 -9.81
N GLY A 21 18.47 -3.68 -9.76
CA GLY A 21 17.62 -4.58 -10.55
C GLY A 21 17.40 -5.98 -9.95
N HIS A 22 18.01 -6.29 -8.80
CA HIS A 22 17.82 -7.59 -8.13
C HIS A 22 16.94 -7.48 -6.89
N TRP A 23 16.00 -8.42 -6.78
CA TRP A 23 15.16 -8.64 -5.60
C TRP A 23 15.91 -9.43 -4.52
N TYR A 24 15.70 -9.05 -3.27
CA TYR A 24 16.27 -9.69 -2.09
C TYR A 24 15.21 -9.87 -1.00
N ARG A 25 15.31 -10.97 -0.23
CA ARG A 25 14.62 -11.15 1.04
C ARG A 25 15.31 -10.28 2.09
N VAL A 26 14.65 -9.24 2.59
CA VAL A 26 15.27 -8.33 3.58
C VAL A 26 14.88 -8.64 5.02
N SER A 27 13.83 -9.44 5.24
CA SER A 27 13.45 -9.95 6.56
C SER A 27 13.32 -11.48 6.56
N GLY A 28 12.96 -12.06 7.70
CA GLY A 28 12.72 -13.51 7.81
C GLY A 28 13.82 -14.26 8.56
N GLU A 29 13.77 -15.59 8.45
CA GLU A 29 14.77 -16.49 9.06
C GLU A 29 16.09 -16.49 8.31
N THR A 30 16.04 -16.29 7.00
CA THR A 30 17.17 -16.36 6.08
C THR A 30 17.14 -15.17 5.10
N PRO A 31 17.25 -13.92 5.61
CA PRO A 31 17.38 -12.78 4.73
C PRO A 31 18.67 -12.89 3.91
N ASP A 32 18.65 -12.29 2.71
CA ASP A 32 19.80 -12.29 1.81
C ASP A 32 20.87 -11.27 2.26
N LEU A 33 21.87 -10.99 1.41
CA LEU A 33 22.95 -10.02 1.66
C LEU A 33 23.82 -10.33 2.90
N GLY A 34 23.73 -11.55 3.44
CA GLY A 34 24.41 -11.92 4.69
C GLY A 34 23.82 -11.22 5.93
N LEU A 35 22.59 -10.71 5.84
CA LEU A 35 21.92 -10.07 6.96
C LEU A 35 21.62 -11.09 8.07
N PRO A 36 21.63 -10.68 9.35
CA PRO A 36 21.20 -11.56 10.41
C PRO A 36 19.67 -11.80 10.32
N PRO A 37 19.20 -12.99 10.76
CA PRO A 37 17.77 -13.26 10.91
C PRO A 37 17.10 -12.15 11.73
N THR A 38 15.88 -11.77 11.37
CA THR A 38 15.12 -10.80 12.14
C THR A 38 14.64 -11.43 13.45
N SER A 39 14.46 -10.59 14.48
CA SER A 39 14.12 -11.04 15.83
C SER A 39 12.84 -11.87 15.85
N VAL A 40 12.80 -12.88 16.72
CA VAL A 40 11.59 -13.72 16.90
C VAL A 40 10.47 -12.85 17.46
N GLY A 41 9.27 -12.95 16.88
CA GLY A 41 8.11 -12.14 17.28
C GLY A 41 7.97 -10.82 16.51
N THR A 42 8.92 -10.49 15.64
CA THR A 42 8.86 -9.33 14.74
C THR A 42 9.31 -9.68 13.32
N ARG A 43 9.45 -10.98 13.03
CA ARG A 43 10.05 -11.50 11.80
C ARG A 43 9.07 -11.42 10.64
N TYR A 44 7.84 -11.81 10.90
CA TYR A 44 6.76 -11.80 9.95
C TYR A 44 5.61 -10.94 10.47
N LEU A 45 4.74 -10.49 9.56
CA LEU A 45 3.58 -9.70 9.95
C LEU A 45 2.65 -10.51 10.87
N GLU A 46 2.52 -11.83 10.66
CA GLU A 46 1.73 -12.73 11.52
C GLU A 46 2.21 -12.84 12.97
N ASP A 47 3.45 -12.44 13.26
CA ASP A 47 3.96 -12.39 14.63
C ASP A 47 3.22 -11.32 15.46
N ASN A 48 2.59 -10.35 14.78
CA ASN A 48 1.88 -9.24 15.38
C ASN A 48 0.37 -9.46 15.49
N ASP A 49 -0.16 -10.65 15.16
CA ASP A 49 -1.59 -10.97 15.21
C ASP A 49 -2.17 -10.74 16.63
N PRO A 50 -3.08 -9.78 16.84
CA PRO A 50 -3.67 -9.52 18.16
C PRO A 50 -4.47 -10.71 18.69
N ALA A 51 -4.94 -11.61 17.83
CA ALA A 51 -5.61 -12.83 18.30
C ALA A 51 -4.64 -13.76 19.04
N ARG A 52 -3.34 -13.71 18.76
CA ARG A 52 -2.28 -14.51 19.42
C ARG A 52 -1.76 -13.88 20.71
N ASP A 53 -2.14 -12.64 21.00
CA ASP A 53 -1.74 -11.93 22.22
C ASP A 53 -2.60 -12.35 23.43
N PRO A 54 -2.03 -12.99 24.48
CA PRO A 54 -2.78 -13.39 25.66
C PRO A 54 -3.39 -12.24 26.45
N ALA A 55 -2.82 -11.03 26.36
CA ALA A 55 -3.33 -9.85 27.06
C ALA A 55 -4.60 -9.31 26.38
N LEU A 56 -4.63 -9.31 25.04
CA LEU A 56 -5.78 -8.82 24.27
C LEU A 56 -6.87 -9.87 24.08
N ASN A 57 -6.49 -11.14 23.92
CA ASN A 57 -7.41 -12.25 23.71
C ASN A 57 -7.25 -13.31 24.81
N PRO A 58 -7.63 -13.04 26.07
CA PRO A 58 -7.56 -14.04 27.14
C PRO A 58 -8.53 -15.21 26.86
N PRO A 59 -8.21 -16.45 27.28
CA PRO A 59 -9.08 -17.58 27.01
C PRO A 59 -10.31 -17.52 27.93
N LYS A 60 -11.50 -17.35 27.35
CA LYS A 60 -12.78 -17.24 28.07
C LYS A 60 -13.24 -18.59 28.61
N THR A 61 -12.81 -19.72 28.02
CA THR A 61 -13.25 -21.08 28.42
C THR A 61 -12.10 -22.06 28.65
N THR A 62 -12.33 -23.12 29.44
CA THR A 62 -11.37 -24.24 29.61
C THR A 62 -11.05 -24.93 28.28
N LYS A 63 -12.03 -25.00 27.37
CA LYS A 63 -11.84 -25.56 26.03
C LYS A 63 -10.85 -24.73 25.22
N GLU A 64 -10.93 -23.40 25.29
CA GLU A 64 -9.96 -22.50 24.64
C GLU A 64 -8.57 -22.63 25.28
N ARG A 65 -8.49 -22.71 26.61
CA ARG A 65 -7.20 -22.97 27.29
C ARG A 65 -6.55 -24.26 26.77
N LEU A 66 -7.31 -25.36 26.68
CA LEU A 66 -6.79 -26.64 26.18
C LEU A 66 -6.41 -26.58 24.69
N ARG A 67 -7.16 -25.84 23.87
CA ARG A 67 -6.79 -25.61 22.46
C ARG A 67 -5.44 -24.91 22.36
N ARG A 68 -5.22 -23.85 23.14
CA ARG A 68 -3.95 -23.10 23.14
C ARG A 68 -2.79 -23.95 23.62
N LEU A 69 -3.00 -24.76 24.66
CA LEU A 69 -1.98 -25.72 25.15
C LEU A 69 -1.60 -26.80 24.12
N THR A 70 -2.48 -27.08 23.15
CA THR A 70 -2.20 -28.03 22.06
C THR A 70 -1.73 -27.35 20.78
N GLY A 71 -1.33 -26.07 20.85
CA GLY A 71 -0.81 -25.30 19.72
C GLY A 71 -1.84 -25.00 18.64
N ARG A 72 -3.15 -25.08 18.94
CA ARG A 72 -4.20 -24.73 17.99
C ARG A 72 -4.47 -23.24 17.99
N ASP A 73 -4.95 -22.75 16.84
CA ASP A 73 -5.25 -21.34 16.61
C ASP A 73 -6.14 -20.72 17.68
N TRP A 74 -5.81 -19.47 17.96
CA TRP A 74 -6.56 -18.58 18.82
C TRP A 74 -7.86 -18.19 18.13
N ILE A 75 -8.96 -18.26 18.88
CA ILE A 75 -10.26 -17.80 18.41
C ILE A 75 -10.50 -16.46 19.06
N ALA A 76 -10.52 -15.40 18.25
CA ALA A 76 -10.93 -14.06 18.68
C ALA A 76 -12.29 -13.71 18.03
N PRO A 77 -13.14 -12.90 18.68
CA PRO A 77 -14.39 -12.41 18.09
C PRO A 77 -14.19 -11.72 16.73
N TRP A 78 -13.12 -10.93 16.59
CA TRP A 78 -12.80 -10.17 15.37
C TRP A 78 -12.13 -10.98 14.26
N ARG A 79 -11.95 -12.30 14.41
CA ARG A 79 -11.16 -13.09 13.45
C ARG A 79 -11.78 -13.21 12.05
N GLY A 80 -13.09 -12.97 11.87
CA GLY A 80 -13.78 -13.22 10.60
C GLY A 80 -13.76 -14.70 10.17
N ARG A 81 -13.90 -14.94 8.86
CA ARG A 81 -13.85 -16.28 8.24
C ARG A 81 -12.43 -16.74 7.93
N VAL A 82 -11.56 -15.82 7.53
CA VAL A 82 -10.21 -16.12 7.06
C VAL A 82 -9.20 -15.93 8.20
N GLY A 83 -9.36 -14.88 9.01
CA GLY A 83 -8.39 -14.54 10.04
C GLY A 83 -7.43 -13.44 9.60
N PHE A 84 -6.43 -13.23 10.44
CA PHE A 84 -5.40 -12.21 10.29
C PHE A 84 -4.69 -12.23 8.93
N SER A 85 -4.52 -13.41 8.33
CA SER A 85 -3.90 -13.54 7.01
C SER A 85 -4.63 -12.78 5.89
N SER A 86 -5.91 -12.48 6.03
CA SER A 86 -6.64 -11.66 5.05
C SER A 86 -6.13 -10.24 4.93
N ILE A 87 -5.35 -9.72 5.90
CA ILE A 87 -4.63 -8.44 5.75
C ILE A 87 -3.76 -8.46 4.49
N THR A 88 -3.22 -9.61 4.08
CA THR A 88 -2.49 -9.76 2.81
C THR A 88 -3.23 -10.61 1.77
N GLU A 89 -4.03 -11.60 2.18
CA GLU A 89 -4.68 -12.51 1.23
C GLU A 89 -5.99 -11.99 0.66
N ALA A 90 -6.59 -10.97 1.28
CA ALA A 90 -7.75 -10.27 0.74
C ALA A 90 -7.33 -8.99 -0.02
N TRP A 91 -8.31 -8.16 -0.36
CA TRP A 91 -8.11 -7.00 -1.22
C TRP A 91 -7.64 -5.79 -0.42
N ASN A 92 -6.42 -5.86 0.13
CA ASN A 92 -5.84 -4.81 0.96
C ASN A 92 -4.46 -4.36 0.44
N GLY A 93 -4.13 -3.12 0.78
CA GLY A 93 -2.94 -2.40 0.37
C GLY A 93 -2.06 -1.97 1.51
N ALA A 94 -0.96 -1.30 1.17
CA ALA A 94 -0.02 -0.72 2.12
C ALA A 94 0.36 0.70 1.69
N VAL A 95 1.11 1.43 2.51
CA VAL A 95 1.75 2.69 2.10
C VAL A 95 3.18 2.72 2.63
N TYR A 96 4.06 3.45 1.96
CA TYR A 96 5.37 3.78 2.50
C TYR A 96 5.28 5.11 3.25
N ALA A 97 5.49 5.06 4.57
CA ALA A 97 5.49 6.23 5.45
C ALA A 97 6.94 6.67 5.71
N SER A 98 7.44 7.58 4.89
CA SER A 98 8.84 8.00 4.88
C SER A 98 9.32 8.66 6.19
N ARG A 99 8.40 9.20 7.01
CA ARG A 99 8.75 9.81 8.30
C ARG A 99 8.51 8.89 9.49
N PHE A 100 8.16 7.62 9.29
CA PHE A 100 7.91 6.71 10.40
C PHE A 100 9.03 5.68 10.54
N GLY A 101 9.95 5.93 11.48
CA GLY A 101 11.25 5.25 11.52
C GLY A 101 12.35 6.09 10.88
N SER A 102 13.62 5.71 11.03
CA SER A 102 14.75 6.45 10.43
C SER A 102 14.79 6.33 8.91
N ALA A 103 14.47 5.14 8.39
CA ALA A 103 14.41 4.83 6.96
C ALA A 103 12.97 4.72 6.43
N GLY A 104 11.99 5.24 7.18
CA GLY A 104 10.57 5.01 6.92
C GLY A 104 10.10 3.58 7.20
N SER A 105 8.79 3.36 7.03
CA SER A 105 8.14 2.06 7.25
C SER A 105 7.06 1.77 6.22
N MET A 106 6.85 0.50 5.90
CA MET A 106 5.64 0.04 5.20
C MET A 106 4.50 -0.11 6.21
N ILE A 107 3.40 0.62 6.03
CA ILE A 107 2.21 0.56 6.90
C ILE A 107 1.14 -0.29 6.24
N VAL A 108 0.57 -1.25 6.97
CA VAL A 108 -0.46 -2.17 6.47
C VAL A 108 -1.68 -2.14 7.40
N PHE A 109 -2.87 -2.12 6.79
CA PHE A 109 -4.17 -2.11 7.46
C PHE A 109 -5.22 -2.76 6.55
N GLY A 110 -6.21 -3.44 7.12
CA GLY A 110 -7.35 -3.97 6.36
C GLY A 110 -7.89 -5.28 6.90
N GLY A 111 -8.50 -6.07 6.03
CA GLY A 111 -9.11 -7.35 6.38
C GLY A 111 -10.45 -7.49 5.66
N GLY A 112 -11.42 -6.67 6.05
CA GLY A 112 -12.60 -6.33 5.27
C GLY A 112 -13.64 -7.43 5.09
N HIS A 113 -14.84 -7.00 4.67
CA HIS A 113 -16.00 -7.87 4.43
C HIS A 113 -16.30 -8.84 5.58
N ASN A 114 -16.02 -10.13 5.39
CA ASN A 114 -16.21 -11.22 6.34
C ASN A 114 -14.89 -11.96 6.58
N ASP A 115 -13.77 -11.42 6.11
CA ASP A 115 -12.48 -12.12 6.11
C ASP A 115 -11.76 -11.90 7.44
N TYR A 116 -11.67 -10.64 7.88
CA TYR A 116 -11.13 -10.21 9.17
C TYR A 116 -11.73 -8.88 9.61
N PHE A 117 -12.03 -8.77 10.90
CA PHE A 117 -12.72 -7.62 11.49
C PHE A 117 -11.82 -6.77 12.41
N GLY A 118 -10.55 -7.15 12.59
CA GLY A 118 -9.59 -6.36 13.37
C GLY A 118 -9.28 -5.03 12.70
N SER A 119 -9.10 -4.00 13.51
CA SER A 119 -8.76 -2.64 13.08
C SER A 119 -7.35 -2.21 13.52
N ASP A 120 -6.50 -3.20 13.77
CA ASP A 120 -5.09 -3.07 14.11
C ASP A 120 -4.26 -2.60 12.90
N VAL A 121 -3.26 -1.77 13.18
CA VAL A 121 -2.35 -1.19 12.18
C VAL A 121 -0.96 -1.77 12.42
N HIS A 122 -0.26 -2.14 11.35
CA HIS A 122 1.08 -2.72 11.42
C HIS A 122 2.08 -1.91 10.63
N ALA A 123 3.35 -1.96 11.06
CA ALA A 123 4.45 -1.35 10.35
C ALA A 123 5.63 -2.30 10.22
N PHE A 124 6.21 -2.36 9.03
CA PHE A 124 7.54 -2.92 8.80
C PHE A 124 8.55 -1.78 8.69
N ASP A 125 9.45 -1.67 9.65
CA ASP A 125 10.50 -0.64 9.66
C ASP A 125 11.67 -1.05 8.76
N LEU A 126 12.02 -0.22 7.76
CA LEU A 126 13.07 -0.57 6.78
C LEU A 126 14.48 -0.58 7.39
N SER A 127 14.71 0.17 8.47
CA SER A 127 16.02 0.21 9.13
C SER A 127 16.27 -1.04 9.95
N SER A 128 15.31 -1.42 10.81
CA SER A 128 15.44 -2.61 11.65
C SER A 128 15.09 -3.90 10.92
N ARG A 129 14.30 -3.83 9.85
CA ARG A 129 13.72 -4.95 9.10
C ARG A 129 12.75 -5.77 9.96
N GLU A 130 12.07 -5.11 10.88
CA GLU A 130 11.17 -5.74 11.85
C GLU A 130 9.74 -5.23 11.74
N TRP A 131 8.79 -6.14 11.90
CA TRP A 131 7.37 -5.84 12.00
C TRP A 131 6.97 -5.45 13.43
N ARG A 132 6.05 -4.50 13.54
CA ARG A 132 5.42 -4.12 14.81
C ARG A 132 3.95 -3.79 14.63
N ARG A 133 3.13 -4.15 15.63
CA ARG A 133 1.77 -3.63 15.81
C ARG A 133 1.82 -2.21 16.35
N LEU A 134 1.16 -1.28 15.67
CA LEU A 134 1.08 0.14 16.05
C LEU A 134 -0.16 0.47 16.86
N SER A 135 -1.25 -0.24 16.60
CA SER A 135 -2.49 -0.15 17.35
C SER A 135 -3.09 -1.54 17.48
N ASP A 136 -3.70 -1.83 18.63
CA ASP A 136 -4.36 -3.12 18.87
C ASP A 136 -5.72 -3.23 18.14
N GLY A 137 -6.28 -2.08 17.72
CA GLY A 137 -7.62 -2.00 17.16
C GLY A 137 -8.72 -2.22 18.20
N PHE A 138 -9.96 -2.38 17.73
CA PHE A 138 -11.09 -2.63 18.60
C PHE A 138 -11.15 -4.12 18.98
N VAL A 139 -10.65 -4.44 20.17
CA VAL A 139 -10.56 -5.82 20.71
C VAL A 139 -11.48 -6.08 21.91
N ASP A 140 -12.13 -5.05 22.44
CA ASP A 140 -13.01 -5.15 23.61
C ASP A 140 -14.47 -5.49 23.26
N GLY A 141 -14.78 -5.69 21.99
CA GLY A 141 -16.13 -6.04 21.52
C GLY A 141 -16.54 -7.48 21.86
N GLU A 142 -17.84 -7.68 22.01
CA GLU A 142 -18.45 -9.02 22.06
C GLU A 142 -18.67 -9.58 20.65
N ALA A 143 -19.05 -10.85 20.55
CA ALA A 143 -19.20 -11.52 19.25
C ALA A 143 -20.18 -10.81 18.30
N ASP A 144 -21.25 -10.20 18.84
CA ASP A 144 -22.27 -9.49 18.07
C ASP A 144 -21.83 -8.09 17.61
N ASP A 145 -20.72 -7.57 18.17
CA ASP A 145 -20.10 -6.31 17.72
C ASP A 145 -19.30 -6.50 16.43
N TYR A 146 -19.10 -7.75 16.00
CA TYR A 146 -18.39 -8.14 14.80
C TYR A 146 -19.28 -8.97 13.85
N GLY A 147 -18.93 -8.97 12.55
CA GLY A 147 -19.57 -9.85 11.57
C GLY A 147 -20.98 -9.44 11.12
N GLU A 148 -21.70 -10.40 10.56
CA GLU A 148 -22.99 -10.12 9.88
C GLU A 148 -24.03 -9.56 10.85
N GLY A 149 -24.50 -8.34 10.57
CA GLY A 149 -25.47 -7.62 11.39
C GLY A 149 -24.86 -6.54 12.27
N ALA A 150 -23.53 -6.48 12.42
CA ALA A 150 -22.86 -5.38 13.09
C ALA A 150 -22.88 -4.12 12.18
N VAL A 151 -23.49 -3.03 12.67
CA VAL A 151 -23.72 -1.80 11.90
C VAL A 151 -23.18 -0.59 12.64
N TYR A 152 -22.34 0.18 11.96
CA TYR A 152 -21.67 1.38 12.46
C TYR A 152 -21.82 2.51 11.43
N PRO A 153 -22.86 3.35 11.52
CA PRO A 153 -23.20 4.35 10.49
C PRO A 153 -22.09 5.37 10.19
N ASP A 154 -21.24 5.60 11.19
CA ASP A 154 -20.12 6.53 11.17
C ASP A 154 -18.79 5.87 10.78
N THR A 155 -18.83 4.59 10.36
CA THR A 155 -17.70 3.75 9.93
C THR A 155 -16.60 3.55 10.98
N VAL A 156 -16.92 3.80 12.25
CA VAL A 156 -16.00 3.64 13.38
C VAL A 156 -16.55 2.69 14.42
N TYR A 157 -15.66 1.88 15.00
CA TYR A 157 -15.91 1.15 16.23
C TYR A 157 -15.99 2.10 17.44
N PRO A 158 -16.45 1.62 18.63
CA PRO A 158 -16.59 2.46 19.81
C PRO A 158 -15.29 3.11 20.30
N ASP A 159 -14.13 2.55 19.98
CA ASP A 159 -12.81 3.11 20.30
C ASP A 159 -12.34 4.18 19.30
N GLY A 160 -13.12 4.44 18.24
CA GLY A 160 -12.83 5.41 17.18
C GLY A 160 -12.01 4.84 16.01
N SER A 161 -11.55 3.59 16.09
CA SER A 161 -10.88 2.93 14.97
C SER A 161 -11.89 2.63 13.84
N PRO A 162 -11.48 2.66 12.57
CA PRO A 162 -12.37 2.32 11.47
C PRO A 162 -12.78 0.86 11.49
N LEU A 163 -13.98 0.56 11.01
CA LEU A 163 -14.29 -0.79 10.56
C LEU A 163 -13.34 -1.11 9.40
N PRO A 164 -12.60 -2.24 9.43
CA PRO A 164 -11.68 -2.55 8.35
C PRO A 164 -12.47 -2.77 7.07
N PRO A 165 -12.22 -2.00 5.99
CA PRO A 165 -12.70 -2.33 4.68
C PRO A 165 -11.72 -3.31 4.01
N HIS A 166 -12.10 -3.80 2.83
CA HIS A 166 -11.07 -4.06 1.83
C HIS A 166 -10.53 -2.74 1.34
N THR A 167 -9.27 -2.45 1.65
CA THR A 167 -8.68 -1.15 1.34
C THR A 167 -8.38 -0.99 -0.14
N TYR A 168 -8.19 -2.08 -0.89
CA TYR A 168 -7.62 -2.01 -2.24
C TYR A 168 -6.42 -1.06 -2.24
N ASP A 169 -6.36 -0.15 -3.22
CA ASP A 169 -5.41 0.96 -3.26
C ASP A 169 -6.08 2.29 -2.85
N TYR A 170 -7.05 2.28 -1.91
CA TYR A 170 -7.62 3.50 -1.31
C TYR A 170 -6.74 4.12 -0.21
N VAL A 171 -5.49 3.69 -0.12
CA VAL A 171 -4.59 4.07 0.96
C VAL A 171 -3.43 4.86 0.41
N GLN A 172 -3.11 5.98 1.06
CA GLN A 172 -1.99 6.85 0.71
C GLN A 172 -1.34 7.38 1.98
N TYR A 173 -0.13 7.92 1.83
CA TYR A 173 0.59 8.53 2.92
C TYR A 173 0.69 10.04 2.75
N ASP A 174 0.37 10.77 3.81
CA ASP A 174 0.59 12.21 3.90
C ASP A 174 1.87 12.50 4.71
N PRO A 175 2.98 12.92 4.07
CA PRO A 175 4.23 13.22 4.76
C PRO A 175 4.18 14.47 5.62
N ILE A 176 3.23 15.39 5.44
CA ILE A 176 3.16 16.62 6.27
C ILE A 176 2.48 16.32 7.59
N GLY A 177 1.30 15.70 7.52
CA GLY A 177 0.55 15.26 8.71
C GLY A 177 1.16 14.04 9.41
N ASN A 178 2.09 13.34 8.73
CA ASN A 178 2.56 12.00 9.10
C ASN A 178 1.36 11.04 9.29
N ASP A 179 0.44 11.08 8.32
CA ASP A 179 -0.82 10.35 8.40
C ASP A 179 -0.87 9.22 7.36
N PHE A 180 -1.26 8.03 7.80
CA PHE A 180 -1.82 7.02 6.91
C PHE A 180 -3.26 7.44 6.58
N LEU A 181 -3.55 7.63 5.29
CA LEU A 181 -4.85 8.00 4.79
C LEU A 181 -5.56 6.78 4.23
N LEU A 182 -6.83 6.61 4.59
CA LEU A 182 -7.75 5.63 4.02
C LEU A 182 -8.96 6.40 3.49
N LEU A 183 -9.16 6.43 2.17
CA LEU A 183 -10.23 7.26 1.57
C LEU A 183 -11.65 6.70 1.79
N LYS A 184 -11.75 5.43 2.21
CA LYS A 184 -12.99 4.65 2.25
C LYS A 184 -13.30 4.15 3.66
N GLY A 185 -14.57 4.21 4.05
CA GLY A 185 -15.10 3.57 5.25
C GLY A 185 -16.10 2.47 4.93
N GLN A 186 -16.47 1.68 5.94
CA GLN A 186 -17.46 0.62 5.84
C GLN A 186 -18.45 0.72 6.99
N ILE A 187 -19.76 0.62 6.70
CA ILE A 187 -20.82 0.81 7.70
C ILE A 187 -21.36 -0.50 8.28
N GLU A 188 -21.06 -1.64 7.66
CA GLU A 188 -21.58 -2.95 8.04
C GLU A 188 -20.48 -4.00 7.87
N LEU A 189 -20.43 -5.03 8.72
CA LEU A 189 -19.54 -6.19 8.54
C LEU A 189 -20.30 -7.39 7.96
N GLY A 190 -19.57 -8.38 7.44
CA GLY A 190 -20.13 -9.61 6.91
C GLY A 190 -20.13 -9.70 5.38
N PRO A 191 -20.97 -10.56 4.76
CA PRO A 191 -20.89 -10.84 3.32
C PRO A 191 -21.57 -9.79 2.43
N LYS A 192 -22.34 -8.85 2.99
CA LYS A 192 -23.13 -7.85 2.25
C LYS A 192 -22.81 -6.43 2.73
N VAL A 193 -21.53 -6.11 2.83
CA VAL A 193 -21.11 -4.83 3.39
C VAL A 193 -21.52 -3.68 2.51
N LYS A 194 -21.67 -2.52 3.14
CA LYS A 194 -21.89 -1.26 2.45
C LYS A 194 -20.72 -0.34 2.77
N ALA A 195 -20.13 0.19 1.71
CA ALA A 195 -19.10 1.20 1.84
C ALA A 195 -19.72 2.59 2.06
N ALA A 196 -18.95 3.48 2.66
CA ALA A 196 -19.25 4.90 2.72
C ALA A 196 -18.01 5.71 2.37
N ALA A 197 -18.23 6.84 1.70
CA ALA A 197 -17.20 7.83 1.40
C ALA A 197 -16.89 8.66 2.66
N ILE A 198 -16.33 8.00 3.68
CA ILE A 198 -15.85 8.60 4.93
C ILE A 198 -14.36 8.25 5.01
N PRO A 199 -13.46 9.23 4.91
CA PRO A 199 -12.04 8.96 5.00
C PRO A 199 -11.62 8.80 6.47
N HIS A 200 -10.58 8.02 6.70
CA HIS A 200 -9.95 7.83 8.00
C HIS A 200 -8.47 8.17 7.90
N LEU A 201 -7.93 8.76 8.96
CA LEU A 201 -6.55 9.19 9.05
C LEU A 201 -5.95 8.60 10.32
N PHE A 202 -4.91 7.78 10.20
CA PHE A 202 -4.15 7.29 11.34
C PHE A 202 -2.88 8.12 11.47
N ASN A 203 -2.81 8.93 12.51
CA ASN A 203 -1.64 9.75 12.75
C ASN A 203 -0.52 8.90 13.34
N LEU A 204 0.63 8.85 12.65
CA LEU A 204 1.74 7.99 13.02
C LEU A 204 2.58 8.54 14.17
N ASP A 205 2.46 9.84 14.48
CA ASP A 205 3.12 10.43 15.65
C ASP A 205 2.36 10.10 16.94
N THR A 206 1.02 10.18 16.92
CA THR A 206 0.17 9.95 18.10
C THR A 206 -0.39 8.54 18.19
N LEU A 207 -0.31 7.76 17.10
CA LEU A 207 -0.88 6.42 16.95
C LEU A 207 -2.40 6.39 17.19
N THR A 208 -3.10 7.42 16.70
CA THR A 208 -4.55 7.56 16.88
C THR A 208 -5.28 7.78 15.56
N TRP A 209 -6.44 7.15 15.45
CA TRP A 209 -7.38 7.38 14.34
C TRP A 209 -8.13 8.70 14.48
N ARG A 210 -8.38 9.34 13.34
CA ARG A 210 -9.30 10.46 13.12
C ARG A 210 -10.17 10.11 11.93
N ARG A 211 -11.35 10.72 11.85
CA ARG A 211 -12.28 10.54 10.72
C ARG A 211 -12.55 11.85 10.01
N GLY A 212 -12.71 11.80 8.70
CA GLY A 212 -13.19 12.93 7.92
C GLY A 212 -14.71 12.95 7.75
N PRO A 213 -15.24 13.99 7.10
CA PRO A 213 -16.68 14.11 6.84
C PRO A 213 -17.12 13.09 5.78
N ARG A 214 -18.40 12.70 5.83
CA ARG A 214 -19.02 11.89 4.78
C ARG A 214 -19.22 12.71 3.51
N HIS A 215 -18.79 12.20 2.35
CA HIS A 215 -19.17 12.80 1.08
C HIS A 215 -20.68 12.61 0.85
N PRO A 216 -21.44 13.64 0.47
CA PRO A 216 -22.91 13.55 0.36
C PRO A 216 -23.40 12.64 -0.77
N SER A 217 -22.58 12.42 -1.81
CA SER A 217 -23.03 11.76 -3.05
C SER A 217 -22.06 10.72 -3.62
N ALA A 218 -20.87 10.56 -3.04
CA ALA A 218 -19.86 9.68 -3.60
C ALA A 218 -20.07 8.27 -3.06
N ILE A 219 -19.92 7.30 -3.94
CA ILE A 219 -20.03 5.88 -3.65
C ILE A 219 -18.66 5.27 -3.94
N LEU A 220 -17.88 5.00 -2.89
CA LEU A 220 -16.55 4.40 -2.97
C LEU A 220 -16.65 2.88 -2.75
N ASN A 221 -16.89 2.12 -3.81
CA ASN A 221 -17.08 0.68 -3.71
C ASN A 221 -15.76 -0.09 -3.82
N SER A 222 -15.82 -1.34 -4.31
CA SER A 222 -14.67 -2.22 -4.43
C SER A 222 -13.81 -1.84 -5.63
N GLY A 223 -12.52 -2.18 -5.55
CA GLY A 223 -11.59 -2.00 -6.67
C GLY A 223 -11.19 -0.57 -6.98
N GLY A 224 -11.36 0.35 -6.03
CA GLY A 224 -10.87 1.70 -6.19
C GLY A 224 -9.37 1.83 -5.90
N PHE A 225 -8.86 3.00 -6.28
CA PHE A 225 -7.45 3.33 -6.30
C PHE A 225 -7.27 4.83 -6.04
N THR A 226 -6.12 5.21 -5.50
CA THR A 226 -5.84 6.56 -5.02
C THR A 226 -4.43 6.99 -5.39
N THR A 227 -4.17 8.30 -5.35
CA THR A 227 -2.81 8.84 -5.39
C THR A 227 -2.74 10.13 -4.57
N TRP A 228 -1.58 10.37 -3.97
CA TRP A 228 -1.32 11.57 -3.19
C TRP A 228 -0.71 12.68 -4.06
N ASP A 229 -1.42 13.82 -4.15
CA ASP A 229 -0.93 15.04 -4.76
C ASP A 229 -0.34 15.97 -3.69
N ALA A 230 0.97 15.82 -3.48
CA ALA A 230 1.71 16.62 -2.50
C ALA A 230 1.69 18.11 -2.81
N LYS A 231 1.68 18.49 -4.11
CA LYS A 231 1.68 19.89 -4.56
C LYS A 231 0.37 20.59 -4.17
N ARG A 232 -0.77 19.89 -4.33
CA ARG A 232 -2.11 20.45 -4.05
C ARG A 232 -2.65 20.12 -2.67
N ARG A 233 -1.97 19.25 -1.90
CA ARG A 233 -2.46 18.73 -0.60
C ARG A 233 -3.78 17.96 -0.75
N LEU A 234 -3.87 17.14 -1.80
CA LEU A 234 -5.08 16.39 -2.13
C LEU A 234 -4.80 14.90 -2.25
N LEU A 235 -5.67 14.10 -1.65
CA LEU A 235 -5.82 12.68 -1.95
C LEU A 235 -6.85 12.54 -3.07
N TRP A 236 -6.38 12.21 -4.26
CA TRP A 236 -7.25 11.85 -5.39
C TRP A 236 -7.66 10.39 -5.27
N GLY A 237 -8.90 10.07 -5.61
CA GLY A 237 -9.38 8.69 -5.59
C GLY A 237 -10.47 8.42 -6.60
N HIS A 238 -10.46 7.20 -7.16
CA HIS A 238 -11.57 6.67 -7.94
C HIS A 238 -12.22 5.49 -7.22
N SER A 239 -13.56 5.40 -7.27
CA SER A 239 -14.37 4.43 -6.54
C SER A 239 -14.23 2.95 -6.94
N GLY A 240 -13.46 2.66 -7.99
CA GLY A 240 -13.69 1.47 -8.81
C GLY A 240 -15.08 1.43 -9.44
N ASP A 241 -15.37 0.39 -10.21
CA ASP A 241 -16.71 0.15 -10.76
C ASP A 241 -17.37 -1.11 -10.16
N ASP A 242 -16.62 -1.94 -9.43
CA ASP A 242 -17.14 -3.13 -8.77
C ASP A 242 -18.16 -2.74 -7.69
N GLY A 243 -19.39 -3.22 -7.85
CA GLY A 243 -20.51 -2.87 -6.98
C GLY A 243 -21.18 -1.53 -7.30
N GLY A 244 -20.86 -0.89 -8.44
CA GLY A 244 -21.53 0.33 -8.90
C GLY A 244 -20.94 1.62 -8.31
N GLY A 245 -19.61 1.67 -8.15
CA GLY A 245 -18.92 2.90 -7.80
C GLY A 245 -19.20 4.00 -8.82
N ASN A 246 -19.13 5.27 -8.40
CA ASN A 246 -19.53 6.39 -9.25
C ASN A 246 -18.60 7.60 -9.19
N ALA A 247 -17.46 7.54 -8.51
CA ALA A 247 -16.81 8.76 -8.03
C ALA A 247 -15.33 8.82 -8.44
N PHE A 248 -14.94 9.91 -9.10
CA PHE A 248 -13.58 10.45 -9.04
C PHE A 248 -13.61 11.70 -8.13
N VAL A 249 -12.88 11.66 -7.02
CA VAL A 249 -12.97 12.64 -5.92
C VAL A 249 -11.60 13.13 -5.47
N ALA A 250 -11.59 14.29 -4.82
CA ALA A 250 -10.43 14.79 -4.08
C ALA A 250 -10.79 15.08 -2.62
N PHE A 251 -9.94 14.61 -1.71
CA PHE A 251 -10.03 14.88 -0.28
C PHE A 251 -8.78 15.65 0.19
N CYS A 252 -8.99 16.74 0.93
CA CYS A 252 -7.93 17.50 1.58
C CYS A 252 -7.92 17.15 3.07
N PRO A 253 -6.83 16.61 3.64
CA PRO A 253 -6.79 16.20 5.05
C PRO A 253 -6.65 17.38 6.03
N ASP A 254 -6.52 18.60 5.53
CA ASP A 254 -6.19 19.76 6.34
C ASP A 254 -7.43 20.38 7.03
N GLY A 255 -7.25 20.79 8.28
CA GLY A 255 -8.27 21.49 9.08
C GLY A 255 -9.18 20.55 9.90
N VAL A 256 -9.89 21.14 10.85
CA VAL A 256 -10.86 20.44 11.71
C VAL A 256 -12.21 21.14 11.58
N ASN A 257 -13.24 20.37 11.29
CA ASN A 257 -14.62 20.84 11.14
C ASN A 257 -15.27 21.04 12.51
N THR A 258 -16.39 21.77 12.54
CA THR A 258 -17.13 22.07 13.78
C THR A 258 -17.73 20.82 14.45
N ASP A 259 -17.90 19.73 13.71
CA ASP A 259 -18.40 18.44 14.21
C ASP A 259 -17.27 17.50 14.68
N GLY A 260 -16.03 17.97 14.69
CA GLY A 260 -14.84 17.21 15.09
C GLY A 260 -14.25 16.32 14.00
N THR A 261 -14.85 16.26 12.81
CA THR A 261 -14.24 15.58 11.66
C THR A 261 -13.04 16.37 11.12
N VAL A 262 -12.14 15.70 10.42
CA VAL A 262 -10.89 16.27 9.88
C VAL A 262 -10.95 16.36 8.36
N GLY A 263 -10.43 17.44 7.79
CA GLY A 263 -10.33 17.61 6.36
C GLY A 263 -11.65 17.98 5.67
N SER A 264 -11.61 18.05 4.34
CA SER A 264 -12.74 18.46 3.50
C SER A 264 -12.67 17.85 2.11
N TRP A 265 -13.84 17.55 1.53
CA TRP A 265 -13.97 17.17 0.13
C TRP A 265 -13.88 18.40 -0.78
N ARG A 266 -13.23 18.26 -1.94
CA ARG A 266 -13.04 19.36 -2.90
C ARG A 266 -13.71 19.10 -4.24
N GLU A 267 -13.47 17.92 -4.80
CA GLU A 267 -13.85 17.58 -6.17
C GLU A 267 -14.77 16.36 -6.19
N PHE A 268 -15.71 16.35 -7.15
CA PHE A 268 -16.58 15.21 -7.42
C PHE A 268 -16.96 15.18 -8.89
N HIS A 269 -16.41 14.20 -9.60
CA HIS A 269 -16.59 14.01 -11.04
C HIS A 269 -17.17 12.62 -11.29
N PRO A 270 -18.51 12.49 -11.34
CA PRO A 270 -19.11 11.19 -11.51
C PRO A 270 -18.85 10.63 -12.91
N GLY A 271 -18.47 9.35 -12.99
CA GLY A 271 -18.31 8.63 -14.26
C GLY A 271 -17.05 8.96 -15.07
N LYS A 272 -15.99 9.53 -14.44
CA LYS A 272 -14.71 9.84 -15.09
C LYS A 272 -14.11 8.66 -15.89
N LEU A 273 -14.28 7.43 -15.38
CA LEU A 273 -13.82 6.17 -15.99
C LEU A 273 -14.95 5.13 -16.04
N ALA A 274 -16.17 5.54 -16.41
CA ALA A 274 -17.34 4.67 -16.34
C ALA A 274 -17.18 3.35 -17.13
N GLY A 275 -17.28 2.22 -16.43
CA GLY A 275 -17.17 0.87 -16.98
C GLY A 275 -15.73 0.36 -17.10
N GLU A 276 -14.75 1.14 -16.67
CA GLU A 276 -13.32 0.87 -16.84
C GLU A 276 -12.51 1.14 -15.57
N ALA A 277 -13.14 1.57 -14.48
CA ALA A 277 -12.44 1.98 -13.27
C ALA A 277 -12.04 0.82 -12.36
N ASN A 278 -12.39 -0.41 -12.68
CA ASN A 278 -12.15 -1.51 -11.76
C ASN A 278 -10.66 -1.82 -11.62
N HIS A 279 -10.14 -1.88 -10.39
CA HIS A 279 -8.82 -2.45 -10.08
C HIS A 279 -7.61 -1.88 -10.84
N ASN A 280 -7.70 -0.62 -11.27
CA ASN A 280 -6.58 0.10 -11.87
C ASN A 280 -5.60 0.59 -10.79
N ALA A 281 -4.50 1.15 -11.24
CA ALA A 281 -3.56 1.89 -10.40
C ALA A 281 -3.40 3.31 -10.96
N MET A 282 -3.12 4.28 -10.09
CA MET A 282 -2.77 5.63 -10.54
C MET A 282 -1.70 6.25 -9.68
N GLN A 283 -0.94 7.17 -10.29
CA GLN A 283 0.10 7.91 -9.60
C GLN A 283 0.30 9.30 -10.21
N ILE A 284 0.57 10.29 -9.35
CA ILE A 284 1.03 11.61 -9.80
C ILE A 284 2.44 11.49 -10.39
N HIS A 285 2.61 11.89 -11.64
CA HIS A 285 3.92 12.09 -12.25
C HIS A 285 4.38 13.52 -11.99
N SER A 286 5.42 13.70 -11.16
CA SER A 286 5.81 15.04 -10.70
C SER A 286 6.34 15.95 -11.84
N GLY A 287 7.12 15.38 -12.78
CA GLY A 287 7.72 16.12 -13.90
C GLY A 287 6.73 16.73 -14.89
N ILE A 288 5.51 16.19 -15.00
CA ILE A 288 4.45 16.71 -15.90
C ILE A 288 3.18 17.14 -15.16
N ASP A 289 3.19 17.05 -13.82
CA ASP A 289 2.10 17.45 -12.95
C ASP A 289 0.73 16.89 -13.38
N SER A 290 0.71 15.60 -13.71
CA SER A 290 -0.49 14.89 -14.17
C SER A 290 -0.68 13.59 -13.39
N ILE A 291 -1.94 13.18 -13.20
CA ILE A 291 -2.27 11.85 -12.67
C ILE A 291 -2.21 10.88 -13.84
N LEU A 292 -1.27 9.93 -13.80
CA LEU A 292 -1.21 8.84 -14.75
C LEU A 292 -2.00 7.65 -14.21
N VAL A 293 -2.82 7.01 -15.05
CA VAL A 293 -3.66 5.87 -14.70
C VAL A 293 -3.29 4.68 -15.61
N ALA A 294 -2.99 3.54 -15.00
CA ALA A 294 -2.81 2.27 -15.70
C ALA A 294 -4.17 1.57 -15.85
N LEU A 295 -4.77 1.64 -17.04
CA LEU A 295 -6.10 1.12 -17.35
C LEU A 295 -6.01 -0.32 -17.87
N HIS A 296 -6.12 -1.29 -16.98
CA HIS A 296 -5.98 -2.71 -17.32
C HIS A 296 -6.97 -3.18 -18.39
N ALA A 297 -8.24 -2.75 -18.34
CA ALA A 297 -9.28 -3.13 -19.28
C ALA A 297 -9.01 -2.67 -20.72
N ARG A 298 -8.14 -1.66 -20.89
CA ARG A 298 -7.69 -1.14 -22.20
C ARG A 298 -6.29 -1.58 -22.57
N ASP A 299 -5.57 -2.21 -21.65
CA ASP A 299 -4.14 -2.46 -21.78
C ASP A 299 -3.37 -1.17 -22.18
N ALA A 300 -3.70 -0.04 -21.53
CA ALA A 300 -3.22 1.28 -21.91
C ALA A 300 -3.03 2.22 -20.72
N LEU A 301 -2.23 3.26 -20.92
CA LEU A 301 -2.10 4.38 -19.97
C LEU A 301 -3.04 5.53 -20.36
N ALA A 302 -3.54 6.23 -19.34
CA ALA A 302 -4.29 7.47 -19.48
C ALA A 302 -3.75 8.55 -18.55
N ILE A 303 -4.00 9.81 -18.87
CA ILE A 303 -3.68 10.95 -18.01
C ILE A 303 -4.92 11.75 -17.65
N ILE A 304 -4.96 12.19 -16.40
CA ILE A 304 -5.92 13.14 -15.87
C ILE A 304 -5.14 14.39 -15.43
N ASP A 305 -5.58 15.53 -15.92
CA ASP A 305 -5.07 16.85 -15.51
C ASP A 305 -5.68 17.20 -14.13
N PRO A 306 -4.89 17.27 -13.05
CA PRO A 306 -5.38 17.60 -11.72
C PRO A 306 -5.79 19.07 -11.56
N GLU A 307 -5.38 19.97 -12.46
CA GLU A 307 -5.85 21.37 -12.48
C GLU A 307 -7.20 21.53 -13.20
N HIS A 308 -7.52 20.59 -14.07
CA HIS A 308 -8.76 20.54 -14.82
C HIS A 308 -9.43 19.16 -14.74
N PRO A 309 -9.75 18.69 -13.51
CA PRO A 309 -10.27 17.34 -13.28
C PRO A 309 -11.63 17.08 -13.93
N GLU A 310 -12.34 18.12 -14.39
CA GLU A 310 -13.59 18.03 -15.15
C GLU A 310 -13.40 17.59 -16.61
N ARG A 311 -12.20 17.77 -17.18
CA ARG A 311 -11.93 17.40 -18.58
C ARG A 311 -11.97 15.89 -18.77
N ALA A 312 -12.23 15.39 -19.97
CA ALA A 312 -12.00 13.98 -20.25
C ALA A 312 -10.52 13.62 -20.02
N PHE A 313 -10.24 12.39 -19.56
CA PHE A 313 -8.87 11.89 -19.55
C PHE A 313 -8.36 11.72 -20.99
N ALA A 314 -7.06 11.79 -21.19
CA ALA A 314 -6.43 11.57 -22.48
C ALA A 314 -5.68 10.23 -22.49
N ASN A 315 -5.75 9.49 -23.60
CA ASN A 315 -4.95 8.28 -23.77
C ASN A 315 -3.48 8.68 -24.00
N VAL A 316 -2.56 7.88 -23.48
CA VAL A 316 -1.13 8.06 -23.64
C VAL A 316 -0.59 7.07 -24.66
N VAL A 317 0.23 7.55 -25.60
CA VAL A 317 0.98 6.67 -26.50
C VAL A 317 2.11 6.02 -25.68
N SER A 318 2.18 4.70 -25.75
CA SER A 318 3.21 3.91 -25.09
C SER A 318 4.15 3.29 -26.12
N VAL A 319 5.45 3.38 -25.88
CA VAL A 319 6.51 2.80 -26.72
C VAL A 319 7.50 2.01 -25.87
N GLY A 320 8.33 1.18 -26.50
CA GLY A 320 9.33 0.37 -25.81
C GLY A 320 8.83 -1.00 -25.38
N SER A 321 9.37 -1.52 -24.28
CA SER A 321 9.05 -2.86 -23.74
C SER A 321 7.80 -2.83 -22.87
N THR A 322 6.68 -2.43 -23.44
CA THR A 322 5.40 -2.31 -22.73
C THR A 322 4.91 -3.70 -22.28
N PRO A 323 4.73 -3.93 -20.97
CA PRO A 323 4.10 -5.14 -20.47
C PRO A 323 2.59 -5.11 -20.73
N HIS A 324 1.93 -6.24 -20.51
CA HIS A 324 0.48 -6.21 -20.36
C HIS A 324 0.12 -5.50 -19.05
N ILE A 325 -0.81 -4.55 -19.10
CA ILE A 325 -1.30 -3.84 -17.92
C ILE A 325 -2.34 -4.71 -17.24
N HIS A 326 -1.99 -5.20 -16.06
CA HIS A 326 -2.81 -6.12 -15.27
C HIS A 326 -3.72 -5.39 -14.27
N GLU A 327 -4.83 -6.02 -13.92
CA GLU A 327 -5.58 -5.67 -12.71
C GLU A 327 -4.66 -5.79 -11.48
N TYR A 328 -4.93 -4.98 -10.45
CA TYR A 328 -4.24 -5.04 -9.15
C TYR A 328 -2.74 -4.71 -9.18
N ALA A 329 -2.26 -4.15 -10.28
CA ALA A 329 -0.91 -3.62 -10.40
C ALA A 329 -0.70 -2.44 -9.43
N ALA A 330 0.55 -2.02 -9.31
CA ALA A 330 0.96 -0.80 -8.63
C ALA A 330 1.69 0.10 -9.61
N VAL A 331 1.51 1.41 -9.45
CA VAL A 331 2.29 2.45 -10.13
C VAL A 331 2.78 3.40 -9.06
N GLU A 332 4.09 3.60 -9.00
CA GLU A 332 4.75 4.47 -8.03
C GLU A 332 5.60 5.49 -8.78
N TYR A 333 5.90 6.63 -8.15
CA TYR A 333 6.85 7.58 -8.72
C TYR A 333 8.18 7.43 -7.98
N SER A 334 9.27 7.41 -8.73
CA SER A 334 10.63 7.23 -8.22
C SER A 334 11.39 8.53 -8.49
N ALA A 335 11.70 9.26 -7.42
CA ALA A 335 12.27 10.60 -7.54
C ALA A 335 13.70 10.57 -8.08
N GLY A 336 14.50 9.58 -7.69
CA GLY A 336 15.86 9.38 -8.20
C GLY A 336 15.91 8.93 -9.66
N LEU A 337 14.85 8.29 -10.16
CA LEU A 337 14.70 7.97 -11.59
C LEU A 337 14.03 9.07 -12.41
N ASP A 338 13.32 10.01 -11.77
CA ASP A 338 12.36 10.93 -12.39
C ASP A 338 11.40 10.20 -13.34
N SER A 339 10.84 9.08 -12.87
CA SER A 339 10.09 8.14 -13.70
C SER A 339 9.04 7.43 -12.86
N LEU A 340 7.99 6.93 -13.50
CA LEU A 340 7.05 6.03 -12.84
C LEU A 340 7.59 4.60 -12.86
N VAL A 341 7.27 3.82 -11.83
CA VAL A 341 7.63 2.41 -11.68
C VAL A 341 6.34 1.61 -11.64
N TYR A 342 6.19 0.72 -12.61
CA TYR A 342 5.05 -0.20 -12.71
C TYR A 342 5.46 -1.60 -12.26
N TYR A 343 4.58 -2.22 -11.46
CA TYR A 343 4.74 -3.59 -11.01
C TYR A 343 3.41 -4.34 -10.99
N SER A 344 3.43 -5.58 -11.44
CA SER A 344 2.32 -6.53 -11.30
C SER A 344 2.84 -7.86 -10.79
N ALA A 345 2.15 -8.45 -9.80
CA ALA A 345 2.46 -9.80 -9.34
C ALA A 345 2.28 -10.86 -10.43
N ALA A 346 1.46 -10.59 -11.46
CA ALA A 346 1.30 -11.47 -12.61
C ALA A 346 2.58 -11.59 -13.45
N ASP A 347 3.45 -10.57 -13.41
CA ASP A 347 4.74 -10.55 -14.11
C ASP A 347 5.90 -11.10 -13.25
N GLY A 348 5.60 -11.59 -12.05
CA GLY A 348 6.56 -12.24 -11.16
C GLY A 348 7.64 -11.28 -10.64
N ALA A 349 8.86 -11.42 -11.18
CA ALA A 349 10.01 -10.60 -10.79
C ALA A 349 10.10 -9.28 -11.57
N ALA A 350 9.41 -9.17 -12.70
CA ALA A 350 9.61 -8.07 -13.62
C ALA A 350 9.11 -6.74 -13.03
N VAL A 351 9.96 -5.71 -13.10
CA VAL A 351 9.62 -4.33 -12.73
C VAL A 351 9.93 -3.43 -13.91
N TYR A 352 9.03 -2.50 -14.22
CA TYR A 352 9.12 -1.65 -15.39
C TYR A 352 9.20 -0.18 -14.99
N GLY A 353 10.03 0.58 -15.71
CA GLY A 353 10.08 2.04 -15.64
C GLY A 353 9.27 2.62 -16.78
N ILE A 354 8.61 3.76 -16.55
CA ILE A 354 7.84 4.51 -17.52
C ILE A 354 8.40 5.93 -17.54
N ASP A 355 9.39 6.16 -18.39
CA ASP A 355 10.00 7.47 -18.57
C ASP A 355 9.09 8.35 -19.45
N TRP A 356 9.11 9.66 -19.24
CA TRP A 356 8.25 10.59 -19.97
C TRP A 356 9.04 11.59 -20.83
N ASP A 357 8.77 11.60 -22.14
CA ASP A 357 9.28 12.60 -23.08
C ASP A 357 8.20 13.03 -24.09
N GLY A 358 6.99 13.28 -23.57
CA GLY A 358 5.78 13.55 -24.36
C GLY A 358 5.00 12.28 -24.76
N GLU A 359 5.64 11.11 -24.66
CA GLU A 359 5.04 9.78 -24.69
C GLU A 359 5.59 8.93 -23.53
N ALA A 360 4.93 7.81 -23.24
CA ALA A 360 5.35 6.88 -22.19
C ALA A 360 6.34 5.85 -22.75
N CYS A 361 7.59 5.93 -22.32
CA CYS A 361 8.67 5.04 -22.74
C CYS A 361 8.90 3.94 -21.69
N TRP A 362 8.54 2.71 -22.04
CA TRP A 362 8.66 1.55 -21.15
C TRP A 362 10.02 0.87 -21.25
N ARG A 363 10.61 0.54 -20.10
CA ARG A 363 11.84 -0.26 -20.00
C ARG A 363 11.79 -1.23 -18.83
N LEU A 364 12.45 -2.37 -18.98
CA LEU A 364 12.63 -3.33 -17.89
C LEU A 364 13.72 -2.82 -16.92
N LEU A 365 13.41 -2.77 -15.63
CA LEU A 365 14.31 -2.35 -14.55
C LEU A 365 14.93 -3.52 -13.80
N SER A 366 14.22 -4.64 -13.73
CA SER A 366 14.64 -5.84 -13.03
C SER A 366 15.54 -6.72 -13.90
N ASP A 367 16.50 -7.40 -13.28
CA ASP A 367 17.28 -8.45 -13.92
C ASP A 367 16.43 -9.74 -14.06
N PRO A 368 16.40 -10.40 -15.23
CA PRO A 368 15.62 -11.63 -15.43
C PRO A 368 16.09 -12.83 -14.61
N GLU A 369 17.35 -12.84 -14.15
CA GLU A 369 17.93 -13.88 -13.29
C GLU A 369 17.76 -13.57 -11.79
N SER A 370 17.09 -12.46 -11.47
CA SER A 370 16.74 -12.09 -10.09
C SER A 370 15.81 -13.11 -9.43
N LEU A 371 15.82 -13.14 -8.10
CA LEU A 371 14.77 -13.76 -7.29
C LEU A 371 13.39 -13.32 -7.77
N ASN A 372 12.46 -14.26 -7.91
CA ASN A 372 11.05 -13.97 -8.14
C ASN A 372 10.32 -13.93 -6.78
N PRO A 373 9.98 -12.74 -6.25
CA PRO A 373 9.40 -12.61 -4.92
C PRO A 373 8.03 -13.29 -4.82
N ILE A 374 7.27 -13.37 -5.91
CA ILE A 374 5.96 -14.03 -5.95
C ILE A 374 6.11 -15.55 -5.82
N ALA A 375 7.02 -16.14 -6.59
CA ALA A 375 7.27 -17.58 -6.53
C ALA A 375 7.89 -18.00 -5.19
N ASP A 376 8.81 -17.19 -4.66
CA ASP A 376 9.47 -17.43 -3.38
C ASP A 376 8.45 -17.35 -2.22
N ALA A 377 7.63 -16.31 -2.16
CA ALA A 377 6.61 -16.16 -1.12
C ALA A 377 5.58 -17.31 -1.12
N VAL A 378 5.23 -17.84 -2.31
CA VAL A 378 4.37 -19.02 -2.45
C VAL A 378 4.97 -20.28 -1.85
N VAL A 379 6.29 -20.47 -1.96
CA VAL A 379 6.97 -21.64 -1.39
C VAL A 379 7.04 -21.54 0.13
N GLN A 380 7.13 -20.31 0.66
CA GLN A 380 7.25 -20.07 2.09
C GLN A 380 5.90 -20.04 2.82
N SER A 381 4.86 -19.49 2.19
CA SER A 381 3.59 -19.25 2.87
C SER A 381 2.77 -20.53 3.07
N HIS A 382 2.17 -20.66 4.26
CA HIS A 382 1.21 -21.72 4.57
C HIS A 382 -0.24 -21.32 4.27
N HIS A 383 -0.49 -20.08 3.87
CA HIS A 383 -1.80 -19.57 3.52
C HIS A 383 -2.14 -19.79 2.04
N HIS A 384 -3.44 -19.75 1.71
CA HIS A 384 -3.88 -19.81 0.32
C HIS A 384 -3.48 -18.51 -0.39
N VAL A 385 -2.43 -18.60 -1.21
CA VAL A 385 -1.86 -17.45 -1.91
C VAL A 385 -2.75 -16.97 -3.05
N ASN A 386 -3.30 -15.77 -2.93
CA ASN A 386 -3.88 -15.07 -4.08
C ASN A 386 -2.77 -14.45 -4.91
N ARG A 387 -2.31 -15.12 -5.98
CA ARG A 387 -1.11 -14.76 -6.74
C ARG A 387 -1.16 -13.45 -7.53
N THR A 388 -2.35 -12.91 -7.80
CA THR A 388 -2.50 -11.87 -8.82
C THR A 388 -2.44 -10.46 -8.25
N HIS A 389 -2.68 -10.28 -6.96
CA HIS A 389 -2.88 -8.95 -6.40
C HIS A 389 -1.68 -8.38 -5.64
N THR A 390 -1.42 -7.09 -5.82
CA THR A 390 -0.52 -6.30 -4.96
C THR A 390 -1.27 -5.22 -4.21
N PHE A 391 -2.23 -4.55 -4.87
CA PHE A 391 -3.05 -3.48 -4.28
C PHE A 391 -2.23 -2.42 -3.54
N GLY A 392 -1.11 -1.99 -4.11
CA GLY A 392 -0.26 -1.01 -3.44
C GLY A 392 0.56 -1.55 -2.25
N ARG A 393 0.69 -2.87 -2.10
CA ARG A 393 1.73 -3.47 -1.26
C ARG A 393 3.12 -3.46 -1.91
N PHE A 394 3.19 -3.03 -3.15
CA PHE A 394 4.42 -2.57 -3.80
C PHE A 394 4.49 -1.04 -3.65
N ARG A 395 5.57 -0.53 -3.09
CA ARG A 395 5.82 0.92 -2.93
C ARG A 395 7.26 1.24 -3.30
N VAL A 396 7.52 2.49 -3.70
CA VAL A 396 8.89 3.00 -3.88
C VAL A 396 9.25 3.87 -2.68
N ALA A 397 10.41 3.61 -2.09
CA ALA A 397 11.02 4.40 -1.04
C ALA A 397 12.21 5.16 -1.62
N ASP A 398 12.11 6.49 -1.67
CA ASP A 398 13.15 7.36 -2.18
C ASP A 398 14.13 7.77 -1.06
N PHE A 399 15.42 7.64 -1.34
CA PHE A 399 16.53 8.13 -0.52
C PHE A 399 17.46 8.97 -1.41
N GLU A 400 18.41 9.71 -0.82
CA GLU A 400 19.27 10.65 -1.57
C GLU A 400 19.97 10.02 -2.80
N ASP A 401 20.50 8.80 -2.67
CA ASP A 401 21.27 8.12 -3.72
C ASP A 401 20.68 6.77 -4.19
N VAL A 402 19.54 6.38 -3.62
CA VAL A 402 18.96 5.05 -3.79
C VAL A 402 17.45 5.16 -3.79
N ASP A 403 16.80 4.59 -4.81
CA ASP A 403 15.38 4.31 -4.75
C ASP A 403 15.20 2.80 -4.54
N LEU A 404 14.34 2.43 -3.60
CA LEU A 404 14.04 1.03 -3.26
C LEU A 404 12.59 0.72 -3.62
N ALA A 405 12.39 -0.25 -4.51
CA ALA A 405 11.11 -0.93 -4.62
C ALA A 405 10.96 -1.90 -3.44
N VAL A 406 9.86 -1.79 -2.69
CA VAL A 406 9.57 -2.63 -1.52
C VAL A 406 8.25 -3.35 -1.74
N LEU A 407 8.22 -4.66 -1.46
CA LEU A 407 7.05 -5.51 -1.65
C LEU A 407 6.74 -6.31 -0.38
N VAL A 408 5.54 -6.11 0.16
CA VAL A 408 4.94 -6.94 1.20
C VAL A 408 4.00 -7.95 0.56
N ARG A 409 4.25 -9.25 0.74
CA ARG A 409 3.48 -10.29 0.05
C ARG A 409 2.49 -11.03 0.94
N HIS A 410 2.97 -11.85 1.86
CA HIS A 410 2.14 -12.64 2.77
C HIS A 410 2.43 -12.28 4.22
N VAL A 411 1.48 -12.58 5.11
CA VAL A 411 1.68 -12.34 6.54
C VAL A 411 2.83 -13.14 7.13
N ASP A 412 3.21 -14.26 6.50
CA ASP A 412 4.19 -15.24 6.94
C ASP A 412 5.38 -15.39 5.95
N SER A 413 5.55 -14.43 5.04
CA SER A 413 6.70 -14.37 4.13
C SER A 413 7.63 -13.21 4.50
N PRO A 414 8.89 -13.22 4.04
CA PRO A 414 9.75 -12.05 4.06
C PRO A 414 9.10 -10.83 3.39
N VAL A 415 9.60 -9.66 3.76
CA VAL A 415 9.51 -8.46 2.93
C VAL A 415 10.62 -8.53 1.88
N TYR A 416 10.28 -8.16 0.66
CA TYR A 416 11.19 -8.14 -0.47
C TYR A 416 11.56 -6.71 -0.82
N ALA A 417 12.81 -6.49 -1.21
CA ALA A 417 13.25 -5.19 -1.72
C ALA A 417 14.11 -5.37 -2.97
N MET A 418 14.06 -4.36 -3.86
CA MET A 418 14.95 -4.24 -5.00
C MET A 418 15.46 -2.81 -5.09
N ARG A 419 16.77 -2.65 -5.24
CA ARG A 419 17.36 -1.36 -5.58
C ARG A 419 17.07 -1.04 -7.04
N LEU A 420 16.43 0.10 -7.31
CA LEU A 420 16.14 0.51 -8.67
C LEU A 420 17.42 0.99 -9.38
N PRO A 421 17.60 0.67 -10.68
CA PRO A 421 18.79 1.08 -11.42
C PRO A 421 18.72 2.57 -11.78
N VAL A 422 19.60 3.37 -11.17
CA VAL A 422 19.73 4.81 -11.48
C VAL A 422 20.13 4.99 -12.95
N LEU A 423 19.38 5.84 -13.66
CA LEU A 423 19.79 6.28 -15.00
C LEU A 423 21.07 7.09 -14.84
N ARG A 424 22.21 6.52 -15.24
CA ARG A 424 23.42 7.32 -15.42
C ARG A 424 23.11 8.35 -16.49
N SER A 425 23.06 9.63 -16.09
CA SER A 425 22.86 10.72 -17.03
C SER A 425 23.86 10.54 -18.18
N ALA A 426 23.38 10.54 -19.42
CA ALA A 426 24.25 10.42 -20.60
C ALA A 426 25.28 11.57 -20.68
N THR A 427 25.16 12.58 -19.81
CA THR A 427 26.06 13.71 -19.66
C THR A 427 27.35 13.42 -18.89
N ASP A 428 27.49 12.28 -18.19
CA ASP A 428 28.78 11.84 -17.62
C ASP A 428 29.73 11.25 -18.69
N GLY A 429 29.67 11.79 -19.90
CA GLY A 429 30.56 11.54 -21.01
C GLY A 429 31.98 11.99 -20.70
N ASN A 430 32.66 11.27 -19.81
CA ASN A 430 34.08 10.98 -19.96
C ASN A 430 34.20 10.15 -21.25
N SER A 431 34.23 10.86 -22.37
CA SER A 431 34.73 10.34 -23.64
C SER A 431 36.05 9.65 -23.30
N PRO A 432 36.20 8.33 -23.48
CA PRO A 432 37.50 7.71 -23.32
C PRO A 432 38.43 8.42 -24.30
N ASP A 433 39.41 9.12 -23.73
CA ASP A 433 40.46 9.83 -24.43
C ASP A 433 41.04 8.90 -25.50
N GLN A 434 40.55 9.03 -26.73
CA GLN A 434 41.17 8.45 -27.92
C GLN A 434 42.44 9.25 -28.19
N SER A 435 43.41 9.12 -27.29
CA SER A 435 44.77 9.51 -27.53
C SER A 435 45.31 8.58 -28.62
N PHE A 436 45.23 9.08 -29.85
CA PHE A 436 46.04 8.68 -30.98
C PHE A 436 47.47 8.37 -30.52
N ARG A 437 47.85 7.09 -30.57
CA ARG A 437 49.26 6.70 -30.74
C ARG A 437 49.49 6.39 -32.21
N SER A 438 49.82 7.43 -32.96
CA SER A 438 50.68 7.29 -34.14
C SER A 438 52.13 7.20 -33.64
N GLY A 439 52.73 6.03 -33.82
CA GLY A 439 54.15 5.75 -33.64
C GLY A 439 54.54 4.62 -34.56
#